data_AF-A0A958Q2U7-F1
#
_entry.id   AF-A0A958Q2U7-F1
#
_cell.length_a   1.000
_cell.length_b   1.000
_cell.length_c   1.000
_cell.angle_alpha   90.00
_cell.angle_beta   90.00
_cell.angle_gamma   90.00
#
_symmetry.space_group_name_H-M   'P 1'
#
loop_
_entity.id
_entity.type
_entity.pdbx_description
1 polymer ?
#
loop_
_entity_poly.entity_id
_entity_poly.type
_entity_poly.pdbx_seq_one_letter_code
_entity_poly.pdbx_strand_id
1 'polypeptide(L)'
;MRKIHPERGIALLELGTFSVVLFLFLLGVFVASDRYNHFGSAKRIVDRYLSDDAVKPLRFLRSNAGFEIEVNAQALDDYTSAMVSAAAAEIAAIVARHELVDSYTVQMGYRVVELDANSGTVQSVRPIECVEQHVTNHATSAQCAELDAVLLPYAQRTSPSGTSIYAVPSAFLGRQEQGSGALEEHQYLPFAVVIGLRVSWSLDPLSGIASLDFGLPRIAFDEKVAVLRGELEL
;
A
#
# COMPACT_ATOMS: atom_id res chain seq x y z
N MET A 1 10.65 -64.15 31.94
CA MET A 1 9.82 -63.34 31.01
C MET A 1 8.99 -62.37 31.84
N ARG A 2 9.31 -61.07 31.86
CA ARG A 2 8.51 -60.05 32.57
C ARG A 2 7.23 -59.80 31.76
N LYS A 3 6.07 -60.11 32.35
CA LYS A 3 4.76 -59.74 31.79
C LYS A 3 4.65 -58.22 31.81
N ILE A 4 4.62 -57.61 30.63
CA ILE A 4 4.26 -56.20 30.48
C ILE A 4 2.78 -56.12 30.87
N HIS A 5 2.46 -55.40 31.95
CA HIS A 5 1.07 -55.19 32.33
C HIS A 5 0.38 -54.36 31.24
N PRO A 6 -0.75 -54.85 30.66
CA PRO A 6 -1.40 -54.21 29.51
C PRO A 6 -1.82 -52.76 29.79
N GLU A 7 -2.18 -52.46 31.04
CA GLU A 7 -2.53 -51.10 31.50
C GLU A 7 -1.38 -50.10 31.38
N ARG A 8 -0.12 -50.52 31.50
CA ARG A 8 1.06 -49.65 31.31
C ARG A 8 1.37 -49.41 29.84
N GLY A 9 0.99 -50.34 28.96
CA GLY A 9 1.15 -50.18 27.52
C GLY A 9 0.17 -49.16 26.93
N ILE A 10 -1.08 -49.17 27.41
CA ILE A 10 -2.12 -48.21 26.99
C ILE A 10 -1.78 -46.80 27.44
N ALA A 11 -1.37 -46.61 28.71
CA ALA A 11 -1.00 -45.30 29.23
C ALA A 11 0.20 -44.67 28.48
N LEU A 12 1.19 -45.46 28.05
CA LEU A 12 2.31 -44.97 27.23
C LEU A 12 1.87 -44.57 25.82
N LEU A 13 0.90 -45.28 25.24
CA LEU A 13 0.36 -45.00 23.91
C LEU A 13 -0.52 -43.74 23.91
N GLU A 14 -1.32 -43.55 24.97
CA GLU A 14 -2.11 -42.33 25.20
C GLU A 14 -1.20 -41.12 25.44
N LEU A 15 -0.15 -41.25 26.27
CA LEU A 15 0.82 -40.18 26.48
C LEU A 15 1.58 -39.82 25.19
N GLY A 16 1.97 -40.82 24.40
CA GLY A 16 2.62 -40.63 23.10
C GLY A 16 1.70 -39.91 22.12
N THR A 17 0.44 -40.35 22.02
CA THR A 17 -0.57 -39.72 21.16
C THR A 17 -0.84 -38.27 21.58
N PHE A 18 -1.01 -38.03 22.88
CA PHE A 18 -1.18 -36.68 23.42
C PHE A 18 0.03 -35.79 23.14
N SER A 19 1.25 -36.31 23.28
CA SER A 19 2.48 -35.56 23.01
C SER A 19 2.60 -35.18 21.52
N VAL A 20 2.24 -36.09 20.61
CA VAL A 20 2.21 -35.80 19.17
C VAL A 20 1.17 -34.73 18.86
N VAL A 21 -0.05 -34.86 19.40
CA VAL A 21 -1.11 -33.85 19.21
C VAL A 21 -0.70 -32.49 19.77
N LEU A 22 -0.11 -32.46 20.97
CA LEU A 22 0.39 -31.23 21.59
C LEU A 22 1.52 -30.60 20.76
N PHE A 23 2.46 -31.40 20.27
CA PHE A 23 3.54 -30.92 19.41
C PHE A 23 3.00 -30.31 18.11
N LEU A 24 2.05 -30.98 17.44
CA LEU A 24 1.40 -30.46 16.24
C LEU A 24 0.62 -29.18 16.51
N PHE A 25 -0.06 -29.10 17.65
CA PHE A 25 -0.77 -27.89 18.06
C PHE A 25 0.20 -26.72 18.29
N LEU A 26 1.28 -26.95 19.03
CA LEU A 26 2.31 -25.92 19.29
C LEU A 26 2.99 -25.47 18.00
N LEU A 27 3.29 -26.41 17.09
CA LEU A 27 3.82 -26.09 15.75
C LEU A 27 2.84 -25.23 14.96
N GLY A 28 1.54 -25.55 14.99
CA GLY A 28 0.50 -24.75 14.36
C GLY A 28 0.41 -23.32 14.92
N VAL A 29 0.45 -23.18 16.26
CA VAL A 29 0.47 -21.87 16.93
C VAL A 29 1.72 -21.08 16.56
N PHE A 30 2.89 -21.73 16.51
CA PHE A 30 4.14 -21.09 16.12
C PHE A 30 4.07 -20.55 14.68
N VAL A 31 3.66 -21.38 13.72
CA VAL A 31 3.51 -20.98 12.30
C VAL A 31 2.47 -19.87 12.14
N ALA A 32 1.35 -19.93 12.87
CA ALA A 32 0.33 -18.88 12.83
C ALA A 32 0.84 -17.55 13.40
N SER A 33 1.58 -17.59 14.51
CA SER A 33 2.15 -16.40 15.14
C SER A 33 3.22 -15.74 14.26
N ASP A 34 4.10 -16.55 13.66
CA ASP A 34 5.14 -16.08 12.75
C ASP A 34 4.53 -15.37 11.52
N ARG A 35 3.55 -15.99 10.88
CA ARG A 35 2.80 -15.39 9.77
C ARG A 35 2.12 -14.09 10.18
N TYR A 36 1.44 -14.06 11.33
CA TYR A 36 0.80 -12.84 11.83
C TYR A 36 1.79 -11.70 12.01
N ASN A 37 3.00 -11.99 12.52
CA ASN A 37 4.06 -11.00 12.66
C ASN A 37 4.56 -10.46 11.33
N HIS A 38 4.68 -11.31 10.30
CA HIS A 38 5.08 -10.87 8.96
C HIS A 38 4.03 -9.97 8.30
N PHE A 39 2.75 -10.37 8.29
CA PHE A 39 1.67 -9.51 7.79
C PHE A 39 1.55 -8.21 8.58
N GLY A 40 1.68 -8.27 9.91
CA GLY A 40 1.71 -7.09 10.77
C GLY A 40 2.92 -6.18 10.53
N SER A 41 4.04 -6.70 10.02
CA SER A 41 5.20 -5.90 9.65
C SER A 41 5.01 -5.22 8.31
N ALA A 42 4.41 -5.90 7.32
CA ALA A 42 4.07 -5.30 6.03
C ALA A 42 3.18 -4.08 6.22
N LYS A 43 2.12 -4.25 7.03
CA LYS A 43 1.22 -3.16 7.40
C LYS A 43 1.92 -1.98 8.05
N ARG A 44 2.76 -2.24 9.05
CA ARG A 44 3.48 -1.17 9.78
C ARG A 44 4.42 -0.37 8.88
N ILE A 45 5.07 -1.01 7.92
CA ILE A 45 5.95 -0.35 6.94
C ILE A 45 5.11 0.56 6.06
N VAL A 46 4.05 0.02 5.47
CA VAL A 46 3.16 0.78 4.58
C VAL A 46 2.52 1.96 5.31
N ASP A 47 2.04 1.75 6.54
CA ASP A 47 1.44 2.82 7.36
C ASP A 47 2.43 3.92 7.73
N ARG A 48 3.71 3.58 7.92
CA ARG A 48 4.75 4.54 8.28
C ARG A 48 5.17 5.42 7.10
N TYR A 49 5.39 4.82 5.93
CA TYR A 49 5.96 5.53 4.77
C TYR A 49 4.90 6.20 3.88
N LEU A 50 3.63 5.83 4.02
CA LEU A 50 2.53 6.55 3.40
C LEU A 50 1.75 7.33 4.46
N SER A 51 2.21 8.55 4.74
CA SER A 51 1.49 9.56 5.53
C SER A 51 0.93 10.65 4.61
N ASP A 52 -0.33 11.01 4.81
CA ASP A 52 -1.09 11.92 3.93
C ASP A 52 -0.51 13.34 3.81
N ASP A 53 0.34 13.77 4.75
CA ASP A 53 0.76 15.17 4.93
C ASP A 53 2.17 15.50 4.41
N ALA A 54 2.92 14.53 3.85
CA ALA A 54 4.36 14.71 3.63
C ALA A 54 4.75 15.48 2.36
N VAL A 55 3.86 15.58 1.37
CA VAL A 55 4.20 16.13 0.04
C VAL A 55 3.19 17.17 -0.39
N LYS A 56 3.68 18.26 -1.00
CA LYS A 56 2.88 19.25 -1.71
C LYS A 56 2.80 18.89 -3.20
N PRO A 57 1.75 18.18 -3.65
CA PRO A 57 1.68 17.63 -5.01
C PRO A 57 1.37 18.68 -6.07
N LEU A 58 0.84 19.84 -5.68
CA LEU A 58 0.42 20.91 -6.59
C LEU A 58 1.34 22.11 -6.47
N ARG A 59 1.63 22.76 -7.61
CA ARG A 59 2.36 24.02 -7.70
C ARG A 59 1.42 25.09 -8.26
N PHE A 60 1.41 26.25 -7.62
CA PHE A 60 0.71 27.44 -8.07
C PHE A 60 1.68 28.36 -8.81
N LEU A 61 1.47 28.53 -10.11
CA LEU A 61 2.22 29.44 -10.95
C LEU A 61 1.42 30.72 -11.17
N ARG A 62 2.10 31.87 -11.16
CA ARG A 62 1.49 33.15 -11.50
C ARG A 62 1.78 33.48 -12.95
N SER A 63 0.74 33.62 -13.77
CA SER A 63 0.82 34.03 -15.16
C SER A 63 0.20 35.42 -15.35
N ASN A 64 0.44 36.03 -16.52
CA ASN A 64 -0.16 37.32 -16.88
C ASN A 64 -1.70 37.27 -17.01
N ALA A 65 -2.29 36.07 -17.09
CA ALA A 65 -3.73 35.84 -17.20
C ALA A 65 -4.39 35.36 -15.90
N GLY A 66 -3.62 35.08 -14.83
CA GLY A 66 -4.14 34.58 -13.56
C GLY A 66 -3.19 33.63 -12.84
N PHE A 67 -3.74 32.80 -11.95
CA PHE A 67 -3.01 31.67 -11.35
C PHE A 67 -3.23 30.40 -12.18
N GLU A 68 -2.16 29.67 -12.44
CA GLU A 68 -2.17 28.35 -13.07
C GLU A 68 -1.78 27.31 -12.01
N ILE A 69 -2.47 26.18 -12.00
CA ILE A 69 -2.23 25.09 -11.05
C ILE A 69 -1.73 23.90 -11.86
N GLU A 70 -0.60 23.34 -11.46
CA GLU A 70 -0.04 22.15 -12.10
C GLU A 70 0.45 21.15 -11.06
N VAL A 71 0.73 19.93 -11.51
CA VAL A 71 1.30 18.88 -10.67
C VAL A 71 2.82 19.07 -10.59
N ASN A 72 3.34 19.07 -9.36
CA ASN A 72 4.78 19.09 -9.09
C ASN A 72 5.38 17.69 -9.23
N ALA A 73 5.52 17.21 -10.48
CA ALA A 73 6.01 15.86 -10.78
C ALA A 73 7.37 15.57 -10.14
N GLN A 74 8.31 16.52 -10.17
CA GLN A 74 9.63 16.33 -9.56
C GLN A 74 9.56 16.01 -8.06
N ALA A 75 8.73 16.74 -7.30
CA ALA A 75 8.58 16.48 -5.87
C ALA A 75 7.93 15.12 -5.58
N LEU A 76 7.04 14.66 -6.47
CA LEU A 76 6.43 13.33 -6.38
C LEU A 76 7.44 12.22 -6.71
N ASP A 77 8.26 12.41 -7.74
CA ASP A 77 9.31 11.47 -8.14
C ASP A 77 10.40 11.34 -7.06
N ASP A 78 10.84 12.47 -6.49
CA ASP A 78 11.80 12.49 -5.38
C ASP A 78 11.22 11.78 -4.14
N TYR A 79 9.95 12.03 -3.83
CA TYR A 79 9.27 11.40 -2.70
C TYR A 79 9.10 9.90 -2.89
N THR A 80 8.56 9.46 -4.03
CA THR A 80 8.36 8.04 -4.33
C THR A 80 9.69 7.27 -4.30
N SER A 81 10.74 7.82 -4.90
CA SER A 81 12.08 7.24 -4.87
C SER A 81 12.65 7.12 -3.46
N ALA A 82 12.55 8.18 -2.66
CA ALA A 82 13.04 8.19 -1.28
C ALA A 82 12.30 7.19 -0.40
N MET A 83 10.98 7.10 -0.52
CA MET A 83 10.15 6.18 0.25
C MET A 83 10.37 4.72 -0.15
N VAL A 84 10.51 4.42 -1.45
CA VAL A 84 10.87 3.06 -1.91
C VAL A 84 12.22 2.64 -1.33
N SER A 85 13.23 3.50 -1.42
CA SER A 85 14.55 3.20 -0.88
C SER A 85 14.53 2.97 0.64
N ALA A 86 13.79 3.79 1.38
CA ALA A 86 13.68 3.68 2.84
C ALA A 86 12.92 2.39 3.26
N ALA A 87 11.78 2.13 2.62
CA ALA A 87 11.00 0.91 2.88
C ALA A 87 11.79 -0.35 2.50
N ALA A 88 12.50 -0.35 1.38
CA ALA A 88 13.34 -1.46 0.96
C ALA A 88 14.48 -1.73 1.96
N ALA A 89 15.13 -0.70 2.48
CA ALA A 89 16.16 -0.85 3.52
C ALA A 89 15.59 -1.46 4.82
N GLU A 90 14.38 -1.06 5.21
CA GLU A 90 13.70 -1.62 6.39
C GLU A 90 13.29 -3.09 6.17
N ILE A 91 12.74 -3.44 5.01
CA ILE A 91 12.40 -4.83 4.67
C ILE A 91 13.67 -5.68 4.64
N ALA A 92 14.75 -5.21 4.01
CA ALA A 92 16.03 -5.93 3.99
C ALA A 92 16.55 -6.21 5.42
N ALA A 93 16.41 -5.25 6.33
CA ALA A 93 16.79 -5.43 7.73
C ALA A 93 15.90 -6.44 8.48
N ILE A 94 14.63 -6.58 8.10
CA ILE A 94 13.72 -7.60 8.66
C ILE A 94 14.08 -8.97 8.09
N VAL A 95 14.20 -9.09 6.77
CA VAL A 95 14.54 -10.35 6.07
C VAL A 95 15.85 -10.92 6.59
N ALA A 96 16.90 -10.08 6.73
CA ALA A 96 18.20 -10.50 7.26
C ALA A 96 18.16 -11.00 8.71
N ARG A 97 17.24 -10.50 9.56
CA ARG A 97 17.11 -10.95 10.96
C ARG A 97 16.41 -12.29 11.10
N HIS A 98 15.56 -12.65 10.15
CA HIS A 98 14.70 -13.82 10.21
C HIS A 98 15.18 -14.97 9.33
N GLU A 99 16.38 -14.87 8.74
CA GLU A 99 16.93 -15.84 7.77
C GLU A 99 15.92 -16.16 6.64
N LEU A 100 15.05 -15.21 6.32
CA LEU A 100 14.01 -15.39 5.30
C LEU A 100 14.62 -15.34 3.91
N VAL A 101 13.91 -15.94 2.95
CA VAL A 101 14.24 -15.85 1.52
C VAL A 101 14.41 -14.38 1.12
N ASP A 102 15.53 -14.05 0.45
CA ASP A 102 15.94 -12.72 -0.02
C ASP A 102 15.03 -12.14 -1.13
N SER A 103 13.76 -12.54 -1.20
CA SER A 103 12.81 -12.13 -2.22
C SER A 103 11.82 -11.11 -1.69
N TYR A 104 11.97 -9.84 -2.05
CA TYR A 104 11.01 -8.79 -1.75
C TYR A 104 10.79 -7.82 -2.90
N THR A 105 9.62 -7.21 -2.91
CA THR A 105 9.21 -6.15 -3.85
C THR A 105 8.65 -4.98 -3.06
N VAL A 106 9.09 -3.78 -3.41
CA VAL A 106 8.50 -2.51 -2.97
C VAL A 106 8.12 -1.72 -4.20
N GLN A 107 6.85 -1.33 -4.28
CA GLN A 107 6.32 -0.49 -5.36
C GLN A 107 5.71 0.75 -4.75
N MET A 108 6.08 1.92 -5.25
CA MET A 108 5.40 3.16 -4.92
C MET A 108 5.19 3.98 -6.17
N GLY A 109 3.99 4.50 -6.32
CA GLY A 109 3.62 5.22 -7.52
C GLY A 109 2.39 6.07 -7.30
N TYR A 110 2.15 6.97 -8.24
CA TYR A 110 1.03 7.88 -8.18
C TYR A 110 0.29 7.95 -9.51
N ARG A 111 -0.97 8.34 -9.44
CA ARG A 111 -1.82 8.70 -10.57
C ARG A 111 -2.33 10.11 -10.38
N VAL A 112 -2.31 10.88 -11.46
CA VAL A 112 -2.94 12.20 -11.51
C VAL A 112 -4.35 12.03 -12.04
N VAL A 113 -5.32 12.50 -11.27
CA VAL A 113 -6.73 12.58 -11.63
C VAL A 113 -7.00 13.99 -12.12
N GLU A 114 -7.39 14.12 -13.38
CA GLU A 114 -7.79 15.40 -13.96
C GLU A 114 -9.29 15.60 -13.73
N LEU A 115 -9.63 16.71 -13.10
CA LEU A 115 -10.98 17.05 -12.68
C LEU A 115 -11.50 18.24 -13.47
N ASP A 116 -12.77 18.18 -13.81
CA ASP A 116 -13.48 19.34 -14.33
C ASP A 116 -13.61 20.40 -13.23
N ALA A 117 -13.03 21.59 -13.46
CA ALA A 117 -12.99 22.63 -12.45
C ALA A 117 -14.39 23.15 -12.04
N ASN A 118 -15.42 22.97 -12.88
CA ASN A 118 -16.76 23.48 -12.59
C ASN A 118 -17.64 22.46 -11.87
N SER A 119 -17.48 21.17 -12.18
CA SER A 119 -18.34 20.08 -11.68
C SER A 119 -17.64 19.13 -10.71
N GLY A 120 -16.31 19.17 -10.63
CA GLY A 120 -15.48 18.24 -9.87
C GLY A 120 -15.52 16.80 -10.41
N THR A 121 -16.03 16.59 -11.63
CA THR A 121 -16.13 15.27 -12.26
C THR A 121 -14.77 14.83 -12.81
N VAL A 122 -14.52 13.52 -12.86
CA VAL A 122 -13.27 12.98 -13.42
C VAL A 122 -13.30 13.09 -14.94
N GLN A 123 -12.39 13.88 -15.52
CA GLN A 123 -12.21 13.99 -16.97
C GLN A 123 -11.27 12.91 -17.51
N SER A 124 -10.13 12.71 -16.82
CA SER A 124 -9.12 11.74 -17.22
C SER A 124 -8.33 11.25 -16.01
N VAL A 125 -7.68 10.10 -16.16
CA VAL A 125 -6.72 9.58 -15.18
C VAL A 125 -5.43 9.27 -15.93
N ARG A 126 -4.34 9.95 -15.59
CA ARG A 126 -3.04 9.74 -16.23
C ARG A 126 -2.50 8.34 -15.91
N PRO A 127 -1.67 7.75 -16.80
CA PRO A 127 -0.93 6.53 -16.50
C PRO A 127 -0.18 6.62 -15.17
N ILE A 128 0.07 5.46 -14.55
CA ILE A 128 0.83 5.40 -13.31
C ILE A 128 2.28 5.81 -13.57
N GLU A 129 2.79 6.70 -12.72
CA GLU A 129 4.23 6.96 -12.58
C GLU A 129 4.68 6.21 -11.32
N CYS A 130 5.68 5.33 -11.45
CA CYS A 130 6.01 4.40 -10.37
C CYS A 130 7.50 4.07 -10.31
N VAL A 131 7.96 3.90 -9.07
CA VAL A 131 9.27 3.38 -8.71
C VAL A 131 9.07 2.00 -8.10
N GLU A 132 9.79 1.01 -8.64
CA GLU A 132 9.81 -0.35 -8.12
C GLU A 132 11.24 -0.74 -7.74
N GLN A 133 11.38 -1.27 -6.53
CA GLN A 133 12.59 -1.96 -6.11
C GLN A 133 12.25 -3.44 -5.87
N HIS A 134 12.89 -4.29 -6.65
CA HIS A 134 12.74 -5.73 -6.58
C HIS A 134 14.09 -6.37 -6.27
N VAL A 135 14.13 -7.25 -5.28
CA VAL A 135 15.28 -8.10 -5.00
C VAL A 135 14.80 -9.53 -5.16
N THR A 136 15.14 -10.17 -6.29
CA THR A 136 15.08 -11.64 -6.48
C THR A 136 16.09 -12.10 -7.55
N ASN A 137 16.36 -13.41 -7.56
CA ASN A 137 17.11 -14.12 -8.61
C ASN A 137 16.28 -14.48 -9.87
N HIS A 138 14.99 -14.09 -9.97
CA HIS A 138 14.13 -14.44 -11.10
C HIS A 138 13.31 -13.25 -11.64
N ALA A 139 13.26 -13.17 -12.97
CA ALA A 139 13.04 -11.94 -13.72
C ALA A 139 11.60 -11.38 -13.65
N THR A 140 11.55 -10.06 -13.42
CA THR A 140 10.69 -9.04 -14.06
C THR A 140 9.22 -9.42 -14.31
N SER A 141 8.36 -9.08 -13.35
CA SER A 141 6.97 -8.74 -13.65
C SER A 141 6.91 -7.39 -14.38
N ALA A 142 5.80 -7.11 -15.08
CA ALA A 142 5.53 -5.78 -15.62
C ALA A 142 5.55 -4.76 -14.47
N GLN A 143 6.46 -3.79 -14.54
CA GLN A 143 6.71 -2.82 -13.48
C GLN A 143 5.40 -2.23 -12.96
N CYS A 144 5.19 -2.33 -11.65
CA CYS A 144 4.06 -1.75 -10.95
C CYS A 144 2.65 -2.18 -11.38
N ALA A 145 2.48 -3.25 -12.15
CA ALA A 145 1.15 -3.70 -12.59
C ALA A 145 0.21 -4.03 -11.41
N GLU A 146 0.75 -4.58 -10.32
CA GLU A 146 -0.03 -4.89 -9.11
C GLU A 146 -0.51 -3.62 -8.40
N LEU A 147 0.38 -2.65 -8.21
CA LEU A 147 0.03 -1.35 -7.65
C LEU A 147 -0.96 -0.60 -8.56
N ASP A 148 -0.81 -0.73 -9.87
CA ASP A 148 -1.67 -0.06 -10.83
C ASP A 148 -3.12 -0.57 -10.80
N ALA A 149 -3.29 -1.89 -10.67
CA ALA A 149 -4.58 -2.53 -10.53
C ALA A 149 -5.36 -2.04 -9.28
N VAL A 150 -4.64 -1.53 -8.28
CA VAL A 150 -5.21 -0.95 -7.06
C VAL A 150 -5.46 0.53 -7.24
N LEU A 151 -4.48 1.29 -7.76
CA LEU A 151 -4.58 2.74 -7.88
C LEU A 151 -5.65 3.19 -8.87
N LEU A 152 -5.84 2.49 -9.99
CA LEU A 152 -6.77 2.91 -11.03
C LEU A 152 -8.24 2.94 -10.55
N PRO A 153 -8.79 1.87 -9.92
CA PRO A 153 -10.14 1.92 -9.35
C PRO A 153 -10.28 2.98 -8.26
N TYR A 154 -9.23 3.20 -7.45
CA TYR A 154 -9.24 4.26 -6.44
C TYR A 154 -9.32 5.65 -7.09
N ALA A 155 -8.50 5.93 -8.10
CA ALA A 155 -8.48 7.19 -8.83
C ALA A 155 -9.82 7.52 -9.54
N GLN A 156 -10.57 6.49 -9.93
CA GLN A 156 -11.86 6.62 -10.61
C GLN A 156 -13.08 6.70 -9.67
N ARG A 157 -12.88 6.69 -8.34
CA ARG A 157 -14.00 6.75 -7.39
C ARG A 157 -14.78 8.06 -7.49
N THR A 158 -16.08 7.95 -7.63
CA THR A 158 -17.03 9.06 -7.66
C THR A 158 -18.11 8.89 -6.60
N SER A 159 -18.70 10.00 -6.17
CA SER A 159 -19.90 10.03 -5.34
C SER A 159 -21.14 9.66 -6.18
N PRO A 160 -22.30 9.45 -5.54
CA PRO A 160 -23.56 9.25 -6.27
C PRO A 160 -23.96 10.43 -7.18
N SER A 161 -23.42 11.64 -6.96
CA SER A 161 -23.64 12.80 -7.83
C SER A 161 -22.74 12.82 -9.07
N GLY A 162 -21.82 11.87 -9.21
CA GLY A 162 -20.83 11.81 -10.30
C GLY A 162 -19.56 12.64 -10.04
N THR A 163 -19.53 13.42 -8.96
CA THR A 163 -18.35 14.20 -8.54
C THR A 163 -17.25 13.25 -8.04
N SER A 164 -15.99 13.53 -8.34
CA SER A 164 -14.88 12.78 -7.74
C SER A 164 -14.91 12.90 -6.23
N ILE A 165 -14.64 11.80 -5.51
CA ILE A 165 -14.49 11.85 -4.05
C ILE A 165 -13.25 12.64 -3.60
N TYR A 166 -12.38 13.01 -4.54
CA TYR A 166 -11.16 13.80 -4.33
C TYR A 166 -11.29 15.24 -4.79
N ALA A 167 -12.48 15.66 -5.23
CA ALA A 167 -12.70 17.03 -5.66
C ALA A 167 -12.62 17.98 -4.46
N VAL A 168 -11.63 18.88 -4.46
CA VAL A 168 -11.44 19.88 -3.40
C VAL A 168 -11.92 21.24 -3.89
N PRO A 169 -12.89 21.89 -3.22
CA PRO A 169 -13.32 23.24 -3.59
C PRO A 169 -12.17 24.26 -3.49
N SER A 170 -11.96 25.05 -4.53
CA SER A 170 -10.94 26.07 -4.68
C SER A 170 -11.37 27.45 -4.15
N ALA A 171 -12.28 27.48 -3.15
CA ALA A 171 -13.03 28.65 -2.67
C ALA A 171 -12.21 29.92 -2.30
N PHE A 172 -10.89 29.87 -2.37
CA PHE A 172 -9.95 30.95 -2.04
C PHE A 172 -9.07 31.43 -3.22
N LEU A 173 -9.07 30.74 -4.36
CA LEU A 173 -8.22 31.09 -5.50
C LEU A 173 -8.82 32.18 -6.40
N GLY A 174 -10.05 32.62 -6.10
CA GLY A 174 -10.87 33.48 -6.97
C GLY A 174 -11.59 34.64 -6.28
N ARG A 175 -11.07 35.22 -5.18
CA ARG A 175 -11.48 36.59 -4.80
C ARG A 175 -10.86 37.59 -5.77
N GLN A 176 -11.36 37.63 -7.00
CA GLN A 176 -11.27 38.84 -7.81
C GLN A 176 -12.16 39.89 -7.13
N GLU A 177 -11.51 40.92 -6.60
CA GLU A 177 -12.14 42.18 -6.24
C GLU A 177 -12.77 42.81 -7.50
N GLN A 178 -14.01 42.46 -7.84
CA GLN A 178 -14.91 43.39 -8.54
C GLN A 178 -16.34 42.85 -8.57
N GLY A 179 -17.24 43.68 -8.06
CA GLY A 179 -18.63 43.33 -7.79
C GLY A 179 -19.41 42.93 -9.03
N SER A 180 -20.04 41.77 -8.95
CA SER A 180 -21.19 41.37 -9.75
C SER A 180 -21.75 40.13 -9.08
N GLY A 181 -23.06 40.12 -8.81
CA GLY A 181 -23.78 39.06 -8.08
C GLY A 181 -23.91 37.75 -8.85
N ALA A 182 -22.81 37.18 -9.31
CA ALA A 182 -22.75 35.80 -9.76
C ALA A 182 -22.65 34.89 -8.53
N LEU A 183 -23.63 34.01 -8.39
CA LEU A 183 -23.64 32.90 -7.45
C LEU A 183 -22.26 32.24 -7.42
N GLU A 184 -21.76 32.00 -6.20
CA GLU A 184 -20.50 31.31 -5.90
C GLU A 184 -20.43 29.98 -6.68
N GLU A 185 -19.87 30.01 -7.89
CA GLU A 185 -19.47 28.79 -8.58
C GLU A 185 -18.34 28.20 -7.75
N HIS A 186 -18.66 27.14 -7.00
CA HIS A 186 -17.69 26.33 -6.28
C HIS A 186 -16.75 25.69 -7.31
N GLN A 187 -15.73 26.45 -7.72
CA GLN A 187 -14.66 25.92 -8.54
C GLN A 187 -13.93 24.85 -7.71
N TYR A 188 -13.49 23.77 -8.36
CA TYR A 188 -12.70 22.70 -7.77
C TYR A 188 -11.26 22.81 -8.26
N LEU A 189 -10.31 22.29 -7.48
CA LEU A 189 -8.95 22.10 -7.96
C LEU A 189 -8.97 21.16 -9.19
N PRO A 190 -8.29 21.52 -10.29
CA PRO A 190 -8.35 20.77 -11.54
C PRO A 190 -7.57 19.44 -11.49
N PHE A 191 -6.82 19.19 -10.43
CA PHE A 191 -6.04 17.97 -10.26
C PHE A 191 -6.15 17.44 -8.84
N ALA A 192 -6.20 16.11 -8.72
CA ALA A 192 -5.94 15.38 -7.49
C ALA A 192 -4.85 14.33 -7.74
N VAL A 193 -3.99 14.09 -6.76
CA VAL A 193 -2.92 13.08 -6.86
C VAL A 193 -3.21 11.95 -5.88
N VAL A 194 -3.41 10.75 -6.43
CA VAL A 194 -3.59 9.53 -5.64
C VAL A 194 -2.26 8.79 -5.67
N ILE A 195 -1.70 8.50 -4.50
CA ILE A 195 -0.42 7.84 -4.34
C ILE A 195 -0.62 6.52 -3.61
N GLY A 196 0.17 5.51 -3.92
CA GLY A 196 0.08 4.22 -3.27
C GLY A 196 1.44 3.60 -3.05
N LEU A 197 1.53 2.82 -1.97
CA LEU A 197 2.69 2.02 -1.61
C LEU A 197 2.23 0.58 -1.42
N ARG A 198 2.94 -0.35 -2.04
CA ARG A 198 2.75 -1.79 -1.91
C ARG A 198 4.09 -2.42 -1.55
N VAL A 199 4.06 -3.30 -0.54
CA VAL A 199 5.22 -4.11 -0.15
C VAL A 199 4.83 -5.56 -0.18
N SER A 200 5.73 -6.42 -0.65
CA SER A 200 5.53 -7.87 -0.62
C SER A 200 6.85 -8.62 -0.46
N TRP A 201 6.81 -9.76 0.21
CA TRP A 201 7.95 -10.69 0.30
C TRP A 201 7.48 -12.12 0.51
N SER A 202 8.32 -13.07 0.11
CA SER A 202 8.03 -14.49 0.25
C SER A 202 8.16 -14.94 1.70
N LEU A 203 7.28 -15.86 2.12
CA LEU A 203 7.37 -16.56 3.39
C LEU A 203 8.11 -17.91 3.18
N ASP A 204 8.95 -18.29 4.13
CA ASP A 204 9.89 -19.42 4.03
C ASP A 204 9.24 -20.78 3.64
N PRO A 205 9.90 -21.62 2.80
CA PRO A 205 9.44 -22.96 2.40
C PRO A 205 9.14 -23.98 3.51
N LEU A 206 9.61 -23.81 4.76
CA LEU A 206 9.16 -24.67 5.87
C LEU A 206 7.65 -24.54 6.11
N SER A 207 7.07 -23.38 5.76
CA SER A 207 5.62 -23.16 5.71
C SER A 207 4.95 -23.75 4.45
N GLY A 208 5.73 -24.29 3.51
CA GLY A 208 5.31 -24.81 2.21
C GLY A 208 4.40 -26.03 2.27
N ILE A 209 4.66 -26.97 3.18
CA ILE A 209 3.82 -28.15 3.39
C ILE A 209 2.48 -27.71 4.00
N ALA A 210 2.51 -26.88 5.04
CA ALA A 210 1.30 -26.32 5.64
C ALA A 210 0.53 -25.39 4.66
N SER A 211 1.20 -24.67 3.77
CA SER A 211 0.54 -23.78 2.81
C SER A 211 -0.19 -24.56 1.70
N LEU A 212 0.34 -25.71 1.28
CA LEU A 212 -0.30 -26.60 0.30
C LEU A 212 -1.51 -27.31 0.89
N ASP A 213 -1.39 -27.80 2.12
CA ASP A 213 -2.45 -28.58 2.76
C ASP A 213 -3.56 -27.71 3.38
N PHE A 214 -3.26 -26.45 3.74
CA PHE A 214 -4.23 -25.53 4.40
C PHE A 214 -4.57 -24.28 3.58
N GLY A 215 -4.08 -24.16 2.34
CA GLY A 215 -4.41 -23.03 1.45
C GLY A 215 -3.91 -21.67 1.94
N LEU A 216 -2.87 -21.65 2.78
CA LEU A 216 -2.38 -20.41 3.38
C LEU A 216 -1.51 -19.60 2.40
N PRO A 217 -1.63 -18.26 2.39
CA PRO A 217 -0.87 -17.41 1.48
C PRO A 217 0.65 -17.57 1.68
N ARG A 218 1.41 -17.60 0.58
CA ARG A 218 2.88 -17.77 0.58
C ARG A 218 3.65 -16.46 0.53
N ILE A 219 2.93 -15.36 0.34
CA ILE A 219 3.48 -14.03 0.21
C ILE A 219 2.85 -13.20 1.33
N ALA A 220 3.68 -12.58 2.15
CA ALA A 220 3.23 -11.49 2.99
C ALA A 220 3.19 -10.23 2.13
N PHE A 221 2.06 -9.55 2.12
CA PHE A 221 1.93 -8.29 1.40
C PHE A 221 0.99 -7.36 2.15
N ASP A 222 1.18 -6.06 1.94
CA ASP A 222 0.19 -5.05 2.28
C ASP A 222 0.29 -3.88 1.30
N GLU A 223 -0.78 -3.10 1.21
CA GLU A 223 -0.87 -1.94 0.35
C GLU A 223 -1.70 -0.84 1.00
N LYS A 224 -1.34 0.40 0.70
CA LYS A 224 -2.10 1.57 1.12
C LYS A 224 -2.11 2.59 0.01
N VAL A 225 -3.25 3.27 -0.09
CA VAL A 225 -3.50 4.35 -1.02
C VAL A 225 -3.85 5.57 -0.20
N ALA A 226 -3.19 6.68 -0.52
CA ALA A 226 -3.41 7.99 0.07
C ALA A 226 -3.70 9.01 -1.02
N VAL A 227 -4.33 10.11 -0.63
CA VAL A 227 -4.60 11.23 -1.52
C VAL A 227 -3.74 12.39 -1.06
N LEU A 228 -2.81 12.82 -1.91
CA LEU A 228 -1.98 13.97 -1.60
C LEU A 228 -2.85 15.22 -1.81
N ARG A 229 -3.06 15.97 -0.74
CA ARG A 229 -3.81 17.22 -0.78
C ARG A 229 -2.82 18.34 -1.11
N GLY A 230 -3.16 19.18 -2.08
CA GLY A 230 -2.44 20.44 -2.28
C GLY A 230 -2.66 21.32 -1.05
N GLU A 231 -1.64 21.54 -0.24
CA GLU A 231 -1.69 22.58 0.77
C GLU A 231 -1.74 23.95 0.06
N LEU A 232 -2.82 24.69 0.29
CA LEU A 232 -2.85 26.12 0.04
C LEU A 232 -2.13 26.79 1.22
N GLU A 233 -0.87 27.18 1.03
CA GLU A 233 -0.27 28.17 1.92
C GLU A 233 -0.96 29.51 1.67
N LEU A 234 -1.80 29.92 2.62
CA LEU A 234 -2.42 31.25 2.69
C LEU A 234 -1.44 32.28 3.24
#